data_AF-A0A3D1JUY8-F1
#
_entry.id   AF-A0A3D1JUY8-F1
#
_cell.length_a   1.000
_cell.length_b   1.000
_cell.length_c   1.000
_cell.angle_alpha   90.00
_cell.angle_beta   90.00
_cell.angle_gamma   90.00
#
_symmetry.space_group_name_H-M   'P 1'
#
loop_
_entity.id
_entity.type
_entity.pdbx_description
1 polymer ?
#
loop_
_entity_poly.entity_id
_entity_poly.type
_entity_poly.pdbx_seq_one_letter_code
_entity_poly.pdbx_strand_id
1 'polypeptide(L)' 'IELDFDDGIYVYEVEFVSGGYEYEYEIDAKTGRILNFEKEPIDD' A
#
# COMPACT_ATOMS: atom_id res chain seq x y z
N ILE A 1 5.04 2.43 -6.42
CA ILE A 1 5.83 2.50 -5.17
C ILE A 1 6.15 3.96 -4.92
N GLU A 2 5.50 4.54 -3.92
CA GLU A 2 5.73 5.90 -3.43
C GLU A 2 6.24 5.86 -1.99
N LEU A 3 6.96 6.90 -1.56
CA LEU A 3 7.44 7.06 -0.18
C LEU A 3 6.88 8.36 0.39
N ASP A 4 6.06 8.24 1.44
CA ASP A 4 5.44 9.37 2.12
C ASP A 4 5.88 9.44 3.61
N PHE A 5 5.59 10.56 4.27
CA PHE A 5 5.82 10.78 5.69
C PHE A 5 4.51 11.18 6.38
N ASP A 6 3.85 10.18 6.96
CA ASP A 6 2.55 10.31 7.61
C ASP A 6 2.67 9.96 9.12
N ASP A 7 1.97 10.69 9.98
CA ASP A 7 1.93 10.50 11.44
C ASP A 7 3.29 10.27 12.15
N GLY A 8 4.37 10.85 11.61
CA GLY A 8 5.71 10.77 12.18
C GLY A 8 6.52 9.54 11.77
N ILE A 9 6.02 8.75 10.80
CA ILE A 9 6.70 7.59 10.25
C ILE A 9 6.83 7.72 8.72
N TYR A 10 7.86 7.08 8.16
CA TYR A 10 7.98 6.93 6.72
C TYR A 10 7.20 5.69 6.28
N VAL A 11 6.41 5.81 5.23
CA VAL A 11 5.55 4.74 4.71
C VAL A 11 5.85 4.53 3.23
N TYR A 12 6.02 3.26 2.83
CA TYR A 12 5.99 2.86 1.43
C TYR A 12 4.58 2.48 1.04
N GLU A 13 4.10 3.09 -0.03
CA GLU A 13 2.83 2.73 -0.65
C GLU A 13 3.10 1.88 -1.88
N VAL A 14 2.49 0.69 -1.93
CA VAL A 14 2.64 -0.27 -3.01
C VAL A 14 1.28 -0.59 -3.60
N GLU A 15 1.02 -0.03 -4.77
CA GLU A 15 -0.17 -0.29 -5.56
C GLU A 15 0.15 -1.17 -6.77
N PHE A 16 -0.70 -2.17 -7.02
CA PHE A 16 -0.66 -2.95 -8.25
C PHE A 16 -1.99 -3.64 -8.57
N VAL A 17 -2.20 -3.92 -9.85
CA VAL A 17 -3.36 -4.67 -10.34
C VAL A 17 -2.98 -6.11 -10.64
N SER A 18 -3.80 -7.07 -10.18
CA SER A 18 -3.66 -8.48 -10.55
C SER A 18 -4.97 -9.25 -10.47
N GLY A 19 -5.31 -9.99 -11.53
CA GLY A 19 -6.46 -10.89 -11.54
C GLY A 19 -7.82 -10.20 -11.38
N GLY A 20 -7.97 -8.97 -11.89
CA GLY A 20 -9.21 -8.20 -11.80
C GLY A 20 -9.41 -7.47 -10.46
N TYR A 21 -8.34 -7.34 -9.68
CA TYR A 21 -8.35 -6.59 -8.43
C TYR A 21 -7.20 -5.61 -8.39
N GLU A 22 -7.43 -4.48 -7.74
CA GLU A 22 -6.43 -3.55 -7.26
C GLU A 22 -6.01 -3.95 -5.85
N TYR A 23 -4.71 -3.81 -5.58
CA TYR A 23 -4.12 -4.08 -4.28
C TYR A 23 -3.32 -2.86 -3.88
N GLU A 24 -3.57 -2.40 -2.66
CA GLU A 24 -2.86 -1.29 -2.05
C GLU A 24 -2.28 -1.76 -0.72
N TYR A 25 -1.01 -1.45 -0.49
CA TYR A 25 -0.31 -1.76 0.75
C TYR A 25 0.43 -0.53 1.26
N GLU A 26 0.21 -0.22 2.53
CA GLU A 26 1.04 0.72 3.27
C GLU A 26 2.00 -0.06 4.17
N ILE A 27 3.30 0.23 4.04
CA ILE A 27 4.36 -0.51 4.75
C ILE A 27 5.24 0.48 5.49
N ASP A 28 5.44 0.27 6.80
CA ASP A 28 6.41 1.01 7.60
C ASP A 28 7.81 0.88 6.98
N ALA A 29 8.37 1.98 6.49
CA ALA A 29 9.62 1.99 5.75
C ALA A 29 10.83 1.62 6.62
N LYS A 30 10.72 1.72 7.95
CA LYS A 30 11.78 1.38 8.90
C LYS A 30 11.73 -0.09 9.31
N THR A 31 10.54 -0.65 9.50
CA THR A 31 10.37 -2.01 10.07
C THR A 31 9.91 -3.05 9.07
N GLY A 32 9.37 -2.65 7.92
CA GLY A 32 8.78 -3.53 6.91
C GLY A 32 7.43 -4.13 7.33
N ARG A 33 6.81 -3.62 8.40
CA ARG A 33 5.47 -4.07 8.83
C ARG A 33 4.41 -3.50 7.91
N ILE A 34 3.44 -4.34 7.54
CA ILE A 34 2.23 -3.89 6.85
C ILE A 34 1.37 -3.13 7.87
N LEU A 35 1.09 -1.87 7.56
CA LEU A 35 0.26 -0.97 8.37
C LEU A 35 -1.19 -1.05 7.91
N ASN A 36 -1.40 -1.03 6.59
CA ASN A 36 -2.70 -1.14 5.95
C ASN A 36 -2.63 -2.08 4.72
N PHE A 37 -3.77 -2.68 4.38
CA PHE A 37 -3.95 -3.49 3.18
C PHE A 37 -5.38 -3.38 2.67
N GLU A 38 -5.52 -3.00 1.40
CA GLU A 38 -6.80 -2.93 0.71
C GLU A 38 -6.77 -3.76 -0.57
N LYS A 39 -7.93 -4.36 -0.87
CA LYS A 39 -8.16 -5.15 -2.07
C LYS A 39 -9.54 -4.85 -2.61
N GLU A 40 -9.59 -4.23 -3.77
CA GLU A 40 -10.82 -3.83 -4.41
C GLU A 40 -10.98 -4.52 -5.77
N PRO A 41 -12.18 -5.04 -6.11
CA PRO A 41 -12.44 -5.47 -7.48
C PRO A 41 -12.35 -4.24 -8.39
N ILE A 42 -11.69 -4.42 -9.54
CA ILE A 42 -11.69 -3.37 -10.56
C ILE A 42 -13.05 -3.43 -11.24
N ASP A 43 -13.92 -2.48 -10.90
CA ASP A 43 -15.18 -2.27 -11.60
C ASP A 43 -14.89 -1.49 -12.90
N ASP A 44 -15.24 -2.08 -14.05
CA ASP A 44 -15.12 -1.51 -15.41
C ASP A 44 -15.99 -0.25 -15.64
#